data_AF-A0AAD9RRG7-F1
#
_entry.id   AF-A0AAD9RRG7-F1
#
_cell.length_a   1.000
_cell.length_b   1.000
_cell.length_c   1.000
_cell.angle_alpha   90.00
_cell.angle_beta   90.00
_cell.angle_gamma   90.00
#
_symmetry.space_group_name_H-M   'P 1'
#
loop_
_entity.id
_entity.type
_entity.pdbx_description
1 polymer ?
#
loop_
_entity_poly.entity_id
_entity_poly.type
_entity_poly.pdbx_seq_one_letter_code
_entity_poly.pdbx_strand_id
1 'polypeptide(L)'
;MDLKDAAKNFVSASYEAPKKVSKPLDNIDKKDEVDTKLEESSNFPNKNTNTQLDRRKQQELEMKRARYDVIKFGISGFEAAKAKEAKVALAIKLGAKPPKKPSLNYKVLKVERKKEAAATKDNEQVSGLSQSMVKHKNRNKHKKNSGILGMYGKVHKGALVKKKK
;
A
#
# COMPACT_ATOMS: atom_id res chain seq x y z
N MET A 1 35.44 -36.48 -16.73
CA MET A 1 35.78 -35.14 -16.22
C MET A 1 36.36 -35.37 -14.85
N ASP A 2 37.68 -35.47 -14.78
CA ASP A 2 38.38 -35.98 -13.60
C ASP A 2 38.47 -34.90 -12.52
N LEU A 3 38.21 -35.28 -11.28
CA LEU A 3 38.25 -34.38 -10.11
C LEU A 3 39.61 -33.70 -9.93
N LYS A 4 40.68 -34.27 -10.50
CA LYS A 4 42.05 -33.74 -10.46
C LYS A 4 42.25 -32.50 -11.33
N ASP A 5 41.44 -32.30 -12.36
CA ASP A 5 41.57 -31.14 -13.25
C ASP A 5 40.77 -29.94 -12.76
N ALA A 6 39.75 -30.16 -11.93
CA ALA A 6 38.99 -29.09 -11.28
C ALA A 6 39.84 -28.31 -10.26
N ALA A 7 40.75 -28.98 -9.54
CA ALA A 7 41.64 -28.34 -8.56
C ALA A 7 42.70 -27.44 -9.23
N LYS A 8 43.12 -27.74 -10.46
CA LYS A 8 44.16 -26.99 -11.17
C LYS A 8 43.67 -25.63 -11.69
N ASN A 9 42.36 -25.49 -11.90
CA ASN A 9 41.74 -24.28 -12.45
C ASN A 9 41.05 -23.41 -11.38
N PHE A 10 41.30 -23.67 -10.11
CA PHE A 10 40.70 -22.88 -9.03
C PHE A 10 41.46 -21.56 -8.84
N VAL A 11 40.95 -20.50 -9.49
CA VAL A 11 41.45 -19.13 -9.32
C VAL A 11 40.54 -18.41 -8.32
N SER A 12 41.04 -18.16 -7.12
CA SER A 12 40.33 -17.35 -6.11
C SER A 12 40.67 -15.87 -6.30
N ALA A 13 39.65 -15.05 -6.57
CA ALA A 13 39.77 -13.60 -6.60
C ALA A 13 39.27 -13.02 -5.27
N SER A 14 40.18 -12.40 -4.50
CA SER A 14 39.81 -11.62 -3.31
C SER A 14 39.39 -10.22 -3.75
N TYR A 15 38.19 -9.79 -3.31
CA TYR A 15 37.69 -8.45 -3.55
C TYR A 15 37.83 -7.61 -2.29
N GLU A 16 38.67 -6.58 -2.33
CA GLU A 16 38.68 -5.52 -1.31
C GLU A 16 37.75 -4.39 -1.73
N ALA A 17 36.71 -4.15 -0.92
CA ALA A 17 35.78 -3.07 -1.18
C ALA A 17 36.49 -1.70 -1.04
N PRO A 18 36.32 -0.78 -2.00
CA PRO A 18 36.96 0.53 -1.93
C PRO A 18 36.43 1.31 -0.71
N LYS A 19 37.36 1.82 0.11
CA LYS A 19 37.02 2.72 1.21
C LYS A 19 36.39 3.98 0.63
N LYS A 20 35.17 4.29 1.05
CA LYS A 20 34.49 5.53 0.68
C LYS A 20 35.31 6.71 1.20
N VAL A 21 35.92 7.46 0.29
CA VAL A 21 36.45 8.79 0.61
C VAL A 21 35.24 9.68 0.89
N SER A 22 34.99 9.97 2.16
CA SER A 22 34.03 10.98 2.56
C SER A 22 34.54 12.32 2.02
N LYS A 23 33.84 12.88 1.03
CA LYS A 23 34.02 14.28 0.67
C LYS A 23 33.71 15.13 1.92
N PRO A 24 34.53 16.13 2.28
CA PRO A 24 34.19 17.04 3.36
C PRO A 24 32.90 17.77 2.99
N LEU A 25 31.89 17.63 3.86
CA LEU A 25 30.66 18.40 3.79
C LEU A 25 30.95 19.78 4.35
N ASP A 26 31.34 20.71 3.48
CA ASP A 26 31.28 22.12 3.82
C ASP A 26 29.81 22.56 3.77
N ASN A 27 29.29 22.86 4.96
CA ASN A 27 28.07 23.60 5.28
C ASN A 27 26.73 22.99 4.84
N ILE A 28 26.17 22.16 5.72
CA ILE A 28 24.71 22.01 5.85
C ILE A 28 24.31 22.67 7.17
N ASP A 29 23.47 23.68 7.04
CA ASP A 29 22.85 24.42 8.12
C ASP A 29 22.25 23.49 9.18
N LYS A 30 22.63 23.74 10.42
CA LYS A 30 21.99 23.16 11.61
C LYS A 30 20.52 23.56 11.62
N LYS A 31 19.62 22.62 11.36
CA LYS A 31 18.30 22.47 12.01
C LYS A 31 17.68 21.14 11.61
N ASP A 32 17.16 20.46 12.63
CA ASP A 32 16.41 19.20 12.63
C ASP A 32 17.28 17.93 12.83
N GLU A 33 17.95 17.86 13.98
CA GLU A 33 18.18 16.58 14.67
C GLU A 33 16.81 15.97 15.01
N VAL A 34 16.33 15.07 14.14
CA VAL A 34 15.39 14.03 14.54
C VAL A 34 16.23 12.85 14.97
N ASP A 35 16.31 12.64 16.28
CA ASP A 35 16.86 11.44 16.90
C ASP A 35 16.14 10.18 16.38
N THR A 36 16.56 9.66 15.24
CA THR A 36 16.27 8.27 14.86
C THR A 36 17.28 7.38 15.54
N LYS A 37 17.12 7.24 16.87
CA LYS A 37 17.51 6.00 17.55
C LYS A 37 16.72 4.88 16.87
N LEU A 38 17.37 4.24 15.89
CA LEU A 38 17.02 2.89 15.48
C LEU A 38 17.31 2.00 16.68
N GLU A 39 16.36 1.97 17.61
CA GLU A 39 16.14 0.83 18.48
C GLU A 39 15.87 -0.33 17.52
N GLU A 40 16.94 -1.05 17.18
CA GLU A 40 16.83 -2.44 16.78
C GLU A 40 16.12 -3.12 17.94
N SER A 41 14.79 -3.22 17.86
CA SER A 41 14.01 -4.00 18.78
C SER A 41 14.28 -5.47 18.47
N SER A 42 15.49 -5.93 18.75
CA SER A 42 15.86 -7.33 18.93
C SER A 42 15.30 -7.83 20.27
N ASN A 43 14.04 -7.48 20.58
CA ASN A 43 13.25 -8.16 21.59
C ASN A 43 12.33 -9.13 20.86
N PHE A 44 12.93 -10.09 20.17
CA PHE A 44 12.26 -11.35 19.95
C PHE A 44 12.29 -12.07 21.31
N PRO A 45 11.16 -12.29 21.99
CA PRO A 45 11.17 -13.16 23.15
C PRO A 45 11.61 -14.53 22.65
N ASN A 46 12.79 -14.96 23.08
CA ASN A 46 13.30 -16.31 22.87
C ASN A 46 12.46 -17.26 23.74
N LYS A 47 11.18 -17.43 23.37
CA LYS A 47 10.30 -18.43 23.93
C LYS A 47 10.49 -19.67 23.07
N ASN A 48 11.29 -20.59 23.60
CA ASN A 48 11.23 -22.00 23.25
C ASN A 48 9.83 -22.53 23.61
N THR A 49 8.81 -22.19 22.81
CA THR A 49 7.50 -22.82 22.87
C THR A 49 7.36 -23.67 21.62
N ASN A 50 7.59 -24.96 21.81
CA ASN A 50 7.61 -26.01 20.80
C ASN A 50 6.17 -26.35 20.35
N THR A 51 5.37 -25.33 20.03
CA THR A 51 4.00 -25.49 19.54
C THR A 51 3.97 -25.26 18.04
N GLN A 52 3.23 -26.09 17.31
CA GLN A 52 3.08 -25.99 15.85
C GLN A 52 2.53 -24.61 15.42
N LEU A 53 1.78 -23.94 16.30
CA LEU A 53 1.25 -22.59 16.10
C LEU A 53 2.35 -21.52 16.11
N ASP A 54 3.37 -21.64 16.95
CA ASP A 54 4.47 -20.67 17.01
C ASP A 54 5.39 -20.79 15.78
N ARG A 55 5.62 -22.02 15.28
CA ARG A 55 6.32 -22.24 14.01
C ARG A 55 5.61 -21.60 12.82
N ARG A 56 4.26 -21.71 12.75
CA ARG A 56 3.48 -21.07 11.68
C ARG A 56 3.57 -19.55 11.75
N LYS A 57 3.49 -18.95 12.94
CA LYS A 57 3.67 -17.50 13.11
C LYS A 57 5.07 -17.04 12.71
N GLN A 58 6.11 -17.79 13.05
CA GLN A 58 7.49 -17.51 12.63
C GLN A 58 7.62 -17.54 11.10
N GLN A 59 7.08 -18.59 10.46
CA GLN A 59 7.03 -18.68 9.00
C GLN A 59 6.29 -17.50 8.37
N GLU A 60 5.16 -17.06 8.95
CA GLU A 60 4.45 -15.88 8.45
C GLU A 60 5.27 -14.59 8.57
N LEU A 61 6.03 -14.42 9.66
CA LEU A 61 6.92 -13.28 9.85
C LEU A 61 8.08 -13.31 8.84
N GLU A 62 8.70 -14.47 8.64
CA GLU A 62 9.73 -14.69 7.62
C GLU A 62 9.19 -14.38 6.22
N MET A 63 8.00 -14.88 5.88
CA MET A 63 7.35 -14.61 4.60
C MET A 63 7.02 -13.13 4.41
N LYS A 64 6.60 -12.42 5.47
CA LYS A 64 6.38 -10.96 5.42
C LYS A 64 7.68 -10.21 5.15
N ARG A 65 8.78 -10.60 5.80
CA ARG A 65 10.11 -10.03 5.58
C ARG A 65 10.59 -10.29 4.16
N ALA A 66 10.52 -11.53 3.69
CA ALA A 66 10.90 -11.90 2.32
C ALA A 66 10.10 -11.12 1.27
N ARG A 67 8.77 -10.96 1.47
CA ARG A 67 7.94 -10.13 0.59
C ARG A 67 8.40 -8.67 0.56
N TYR A 68 8.74 -8.11 1.71
CA TYR A 68 9.27 -6.75 1.79
C TYR A 68 10.59 -6.62 1.01
N ASP A 69 11.52 -7.56 1.21
CA ASP A 69 12.83 -7.54 0.56
C ASP A 69 12.71 -7.67 -0.97
N VAL A 70 11.83 -8.54 -1.44
CA VAL A 70 11.52 -8.67 -2.87
C VAL A 70 10.97 -7.36 -3.45
N ILE A 71 10.03 -6.71 -2.76
CA ILE A 71 9.47 -5.43 -3.24
C ILE A 71 10.57 -4.35 -3.23
N LYS A 72 11.36 -4.25 -2.16
CA LYS A 72 12.46 -3.29 -2.03
C LYS A 72 13.49 -3.48 -3.15
N PHE A 73 13.83 -4.72 -3.46
CA PHE A 73 14.72 -5.07 -4.57
C PHE A 73 14.11 -4.66 -5.92
N GLY A 74 12.83 -4.97 -6.16
CA GLY A 74 12.14 -4.57 -7.39
C GLY A 74 12.12 -3.06 -7.62
N ILE A 75 11.94 -2.27 -6.55
CA ILE A 75 11.99 -0.80 -6.61
C ILE A 75 13.38 -0.30 -7.04
N SER A 76 14.46 -1.01 -6.70
CA SER A 76 15.82 -0.62 -7.06
C SER A 76 16.07 -0.63 -8.58
N GLY A 77 15.26 -1.36 -9.35
CA GLY A 77 15.35 -1.42 -10.81
C GLY A 77 14.57 -0.33 -11.55
N PHE A 78 13.84 0.54 -10.85
CA PHE A 78 13.05 1.60 -11.49
C PHE A 78 13.85 2.89 -11.74
N GLU A 79 13.45 3.63 -12.77
CA GLU A 79 13.91 5.01 -13.02
C GLU A 79 13.63 5.91 -11.82
N ALA A 80 14.43 6.95 -11.61
CA ALA A 80 14.42 7.76 -10.39
C ALA A 80 13.03 8.32 -10.01
N ALA A 81 12.22 8.74 -10.98
CA ALA A 81 10.86 9.25 -10.74
C ALA A 81 9.92 8.14 -10.24
N LYS A 82 9.84 7.03 -10.98
CA LYS A 82 9.01 5.86 -10.64
C LYS A 82 9.46 5.18 -9.35
N ALA A 83 10.78 5.15 -9.10
CA ALA A 83 11.34 4.63 -7.86
C ALA A 83 10.87 5.43 -6.63
N LYS A 84 10.79 6.77 -6.73
CA LYS A 84 10.26 7.62 -5.65
C LYS A 84 8.79 7.30 -5.37
N GLU A 85 7.97 7.23 -6.41
CA GLU A 85 6.53 6.89 -6.27
C GLU A 85 6.34 5.51 -5.64
N ALA A 86 7.09 4.50 -6.10
CA ALA A 86 7.02 3.15 -5.56
C ALA A 86 7.50 3.07 -4.10
N LYS A 87 8.52 3.84 -3.70
CA LYS A 87 8.95 3.97 -2.30
C LYS A 87 7.86 4.57 -1.43
N VAL A 88 7.19 5.63 -1.89
CA VAL A 88 6.06 6.25 -1.17
C VAL A 88 4.91 5.26 -1.03
N ALA A 89 4.56 4.55 -2.10
CA ALA A 89 3.51 3.52 -2.06
C ALA A 89 3.84 2.39 -1.08
N LEU A 90 5.09 1.92 -1.05
CA LEU A 90 5.57 0.94 -0.08
C LEU A 90 5.44 1.48 1.34
N ALA A 91 5.88 2.71 1.59
CA ALA A 91 5.80 3.32 2.93
C ALA A 91 4.34 3.40 3.41
N ILE A 92 3.42 3.82 2.54
CA ILE A 92 1.97 3.85 2.85
C ILE A 92 1.45 2.45 3.18
N LYS A 93 1.86 1.42 2.42
CA LYS A 93 1.49 0.02 2.69
C LYS A 93 1.98 -0.48 4.05
N LEU A 94 3.14 0.01 4.52
CA LEU A 94 3.66 -0.26 5.85
C LEU A 94 2.99 0.55 6.96
N GLY A 95 2.05 1.44 6.62
CA GLY A 95 1.29 2.25 7.57
C GLY A 95 1.77 3.70 7.68
N ALA A 96 2.69 4.16 6.83
CA ALA A 96 3.05 5.57 6.80
C ALA A 96 1.84 6.42 6.35
N LYS A 97 1.74 7.63 6.90
CA LYS A 97 0.70 8.58 6.50
C LYS A 97 0.95 9.05 5.06
N PRO A 98 -0.06 9.00 4.17
CA PRO A 98 0.11 9.44 2.79
C PRO A 98 0.42 10.95 2.72
N PRO A 99 1.17 11.40 1.69
CA PRO A 99 1.49 12.82 1.52
C PRO A 99 0.22 13.64 1.34
N LYS A 100 0.24 14.88 1.87
CA LYS A 100 -0.89 15.80 1.77
C LYS A 100 -1.06 16.25 0.31
N LYS A 101 -2.30 16.21 -0.19
CA LYS A 101 -2.63 16.74 -1.52
C LYS A 101 -2.50 18.27 -1.55
N PRO A 102 -2.14 18.88 -2.68
CA PRO A 102 -2.12 20.33 -2.82
C PRO A 102 -3.53 20.91 -2.60
N SER A 103 -3.59 22.13 -2.07
CA SER A 103 -4.84 22.88 -1.95
C SER A 103 -5.28 23.38 -3.33
N LEU A 104 -6.37 22.82 -3.84
CA LEU A 104 -6.95 23.19 -5.14
C LEU A 104 -8.30 23.88 -4.95
N ASN A 105 -8.64 24.80 -5.86
CA ASN A 105 -9.97 25.40 -5.89
C ASN A 105 -11.05 24.32 -6.11
N TYR A 106 -12.15 24.41 -5.36
CA TYR A 106 -13.24 23.42 -5.42
C TYR A 106 -13.78 23.17 -6.84
N LYS A 107 -13.91 24.23 -7.66
CA LYS A 107 -14.41 24.09 -9.04
C LYS A 107 -13.49 23.22 -9.88
N VAL A 108 -12.17 23.38 -9.74
CA VAL A 108 -11.15 22.57 -10.45
C VAL A 108 -11.18 21.13 -9.95
N LEU A 109 -11.15 20.94 -8.63
CA LEU A 109 -11.18 19.61 -8.00
C LEU A 109 -12.42 18.80 -8.40
N LYS A 110 -13.58 19.48 -8.54
CA LYS A 110 -14.83 18.84 -8.98
C LYS A 110 -14.74 18.36 -10.43
N VAL A 111 -14.06 19.11 -11.30
CA VAL A 111 -13.86 18.72 -12.71
C VAL A 111 -12.88 17.55 -12.80
N GLU A 112 -11.77 17.58 -12.08
CA GLU A 112 -10.78 16.48 -12.04
C GLU A 112 -11.41 15.17 -11.60
N ARG A 113 -12.14 15.15 -10.49
CA ARG A 113 -12.84 13.93 -10.01
C ARG A 113 -13.83 13.37 -11.02
N LYS A 114 -14.52 14.24 -11.78
CA LYS A 114 -15.45 13.79 -12.83
C LYS A 114 -14.70 13.11 -13.98
N LYS A 115 -13.55 13.67 -14.38
CA LYS A 115 -12.70 13.10 -15.43
C LYS A 115 -12.09 11.76 -14.99
N GLU A 116 -11.54 11.70 -13.77
CA GLU A 116 -11.01 10.46 -13.18
C GLU A 116 -12.07 9.36 -13.14
N ALA A 117 -13.28 9.68 -12.66
CA ALA A 117 -14.37 8.71 -12.56
C ALA A 117 -14.91 8.24 -13.93
N ALA A 118 -14.71 9.01 -14.99
CA ALA A 118 -15.00 8.58 -16.36
C ALA A 118 -13.90 7.62 -16.85
N ALA A 119 -12.64 8.01 -16.72
CA ALA A 119 -11.50 7.20 -17.16
C ALA A 119 -11.41 5.85 -16.43
N THR A 120 -11.78 5.77 -15.14
CA THR A 120 -11.80 4.49 -14.43
C THR A 120 -12.86 3.53 -14.96
N LYS A 121 -14.03 4.04 -15.36
CA LYS A 121 -15.09 3.19 -15.93
C LYS A 121 -14.69 2.57 -17.25
N ASP A 122 -13.99 3.34 -18.08
CA ASP A 122 -13.51 2.87 -19.37
C ASP A 122 -12.44 1.78 -19.20
N ASN A 123 -11.55 1.93 -18.22
CA ASN A 123 -10.50 0.94 -17.92
C ASN A 123 -11.04 -0.33 -17.22
N GLU A 124 -12.04 -0.21 -16.33
CA GLU A 124 -12.64 -1.35 -15.61
C GLU A 124 -13.40 -2.31 -16.54
N GLN A 125 -13.84 -1.84 -17.71
CA GLN A 125 -14.54 -2.66 -18.69
C GLN A 125 -13.62 -3.59 -19.50
N VAL A 126 -12.31 -3.34 -19.51
CA VAL A 126 -11.37 -4.03 -20.42
C VAL A 126 -10.86 -5.35 -19.85
N SER A 127 -10.93 -5.58 -18.53
CA SER A 127 -10.37 -6.78 -17.89
C SER A 127 -11.42 -7.61 -17.14
N GLY A 128 -11.63 -8.86 -17.55
CA GLY A 128 -12.54 -9.78 -16.85
C GLY A 128 -12.08 -10.15 -15.43
N LEU A 129 -10.76 -10.07 -15.17
CA LEU A 129 -10.14 -10.30 -13.86
C LEU A 129 -10.46 -9.20 -12.84
N SER A 130 -10.55 -7.94 -13.27
CA SER A 130 -10.91 -6.84 -12.37
C SER A 130 -12.38 -6.93 -11.96
N GLN A 131 -13.27 -7.36 -12.85
CA GLN A 131 -14.69 -7.49 -12.52
C GLN A 131 -14.97 -8.63 -11.53
N SER A 132 -14.22 -9.75 -11.60
CA SER A 132 -14.41 -10.87 -10.66
C SER A 132 -13.98 -10.56 -9.22
N MET A 133 -13.04 -9.62 -9.05
CA MET A 133 -12.58 -9.16 -7.74
C MET A 133 -13.52 -8.13 -7.08
N VAL A 134 -14.41 -7.49 -7.86
CA VAL A 134 -15.40 -6.57 -7.32
C VAL A 134 -16.49 -7.38 -6.63
N LYS A 135 -16.46 -7.40 -5.30
CA LYS A 135 -17.51 -8.01 -4.48
C LYS A 135 -18.86 -7.43 -4.89
N HIS A 136 -19.77 -8.26 -5.38
CA HIS A 136 -21.15 -7.85 -5.63
C HIS A 136 -21.74 -7.29 -4.35
N LYS A 137 -22.08 -6.01 -4.37
CA LYS A 137 -22.70 -5.35 -3.24
C LYS A 137 -24.10 -5.93 -3.08
N ASN A 138 -24.29 -6.82 -2.11
CA ASN A 138 -25.61 -7.20 -1.67
C ASN A 138 -26.30 -5.91 -1.23
N ARG A 139 -27.22 -5.41 -2.06
CA ARG A 139 -28.10 -4.31 -1.68
C ARG A 139 -28.93 -4.84 -0.53
N ASN A 140 -28.49 -4.59 0.70
CA ASN A 140 -29.38 -4.61 1.85
C ASN A 140 -30.46 -3.59 1.54
N LYS A 141 -31.58 -4.08 0.99
CA LYS A 141 -32.80 -3.30 0.81
C LYS A 141 -33.20 -2.95 2.23
N HIS A 142 -32.79 -1.77 2.69
CA HIS A 142 -33.36 -1.19 3.90
C HIS A 142 -34.87 -1.32 3.77
N LYS A 143 -35.53 -1.99 4.71
CA LYS A 143 -36.99 -2.08 4.72
C LYS A 143 -37.48 -0.63 4.64
N LYS A 144 -38.18 -0.28 3.55
CA LYS A 144 -38.54 1.11 3.19
C LYS A 144 -39.53 1.77 4.18
N ASN A 145 -39.73 1.16 5.34
CA ASN A 145 -40.75 1.47 6.34
C ASN A 145 -40.15 1.74 7.74
N SER A 146 -38.83 1.99 7.86
CA SER A 146 -38.19 2.24 9.17
C SER A 146 -38.30 3.69 9.67
N GLY A 147 -39.09 4.54 9.01
CA GLY A 147 -39.37 5.91 9.44
C GLY A 147 -40.81 6.05 9.93
N ILE A 148 -41.15 7.18 10.54
CA ILE A 148 -42.49 7.45 11.14
C ILE A 148 -43.65 7.24 10.15
N LEU A 149 -43.39 7.41 8.85
CA LEU A 149 -44.35 7.17 7.77
C LEU A 149 -44.73 5.69 7.61
N GLY A 150 -43.94 4.76 8.16
CA GLY A 150 -44.30 3.35 8.27
C GLY A 150 -45.42 3.09 9.28
N MET A 151 -45.55 3.92 10.32
CA MET A 151 -46.64 3.85 11.30
C MET A 151 -47.93 4.49 10.78
N TYR A 152 -47.81 5.63 10.09
CA TYR A 152 -48.96 6.45 9.67
C TYR A 152 -49.34 6.28 8.18
N GLY A 153 -48.62 5.43 7.44
CA GLY A 153 -48.86 5.16 6.03
C GLY A 153 -48.30 6.24 5.09
N LYS A 154 -47.96 5.84 3.87
CA LYS A 154 -47.39 6.74 2.85
C LYS A 154 -48.48 7.55 2.16
N VAL A 155 -48.51 8.86 2.37
CA VAL A 155 -49.41 9.77 1.64
C VAL A 155 -48.90 9.92 0.20
N HIS A 156 -49.77 9.62 -0.78
CA HIS A 156 -49.47 9.79 -2.19
C HIS A 156 -49.60 11.28 -2.56
N LYS A 157 -48.62 11.82 -3.29
CA LYS A 157 -48.54 13.27 -3.62
C LYS A 157 -49.79 13.82 -4.34
N GLY A 158 -50.60 12.98 -4.97
CA GLY A 158 -51.86 13.37 -5.62
C GLY A 158 -53.11 13.39 -4.72
N ALA A 159 -53.03 12.90 -3.47
CA ALA A 159 -54.19 12.79 -2.59
C ALA A 159 -54.66 14.14 -2.00
N LEU A 160 -53.80 15.16 -2.00
CA LEU A 160 -54.08 16.48 -1.41
C LEU A 160 -54.83 17.44 -2.35
N VAL A 161 -55.04 17.09 -3.62
CA VAL A 161 -55.56 18.03 -4.64
C VAL A 161 -57.10 18.11 -4.67
N LYS A 162 -57.82 17.18 -4.04
CA LYS A 162 -59.29 17.12 -4.14
C LYS A 162 -59.99 17.53 -2.84
N LYS A 163 -60.02 18.83 -2.52
CA LYS A 163 -61.14 19.49 -1.80
C LYS A 163 -61.06 21.00 -2.01
N LYS A 164 -61.54 21.49 -3.16
CA LYS A 164 -62.09 22.85 -3.23
C LYS A 164 -63.60 22.68 -3.38
N LYS A 165 -64.34 23.13 -2.36
CA LYS A 165 -65.80 23.30 -2.41
C LYS A 165 -66.12 24.50 -3.27
#